data_AF-A0A7L4C063-F1
#
_entry.id   AF-A0A7L4C063-F1
#
_cell.length_a   1.000
_cell.length_b   1.000
_cell.length_c   1.000
_cell.angle_alpha   90.00
_cell.angle_beta   90.00
_cell.angle_gamma   90.00
#
_symmetry.space_group_name_H-M   'P 1'
#
loop_
_entity.id
_entity.type
_entity.pdbx_description
1 polymer ?
#
loop_
_entity_poly.entity_id
_entity_poly.type
_entity_poly.pdbx_seq_one_letter_code
_entity_poly.pdbx_strand_id
1 'polypeptide(L)'
;MAADGLSSKALKVKRELGENTPLLSDEELMGLSVRELNHHLRGLSKEEVARLKQRRRTLKNRGYAASCRVKRVCQKEELQKQKMELEWEVDKLARENAAMRLELDTLRGKYEALQGFARTVAAHGPPAKVATASVITIVKSSANQAAYS
;
A
#
# COMPACT_ATOMS: atom_id res chain seq x y z
N MET A 1 36.73 -73.98 23.34
CA MET A 1 36.17 -72.67 22.93
C MET A 1 35.48 -72.90 21.60
N ALA A 2 34.16 -73.05 21.58
CA ALA A 2 33.13 -72.00 21.53
C ALA A 2 32.68 -71.73 20.07
N ALA A 3 31.38 -71.56 19.93
CA ALA A 3 30.55 -71.88 18.77
C ALA A 3 30.33 -70.72 17.76
N ASP A 4 29.56 -71.07 16.72
CA ASP A 4 28.56 -70.27 16.01
C ASP A 4 28.94 -69.40 14.80
N GLY A 5 28.07 -69.48 13.78
CA GLY A 5 27.63 -68.25 13.08
C GLY A 5 27.38 -68.32 11.57
N LEU A 6 26.38 -69.08 11.11
CA LEU A 6 25.71 -68.87 9.82
C LEU A 6 25.23 -67.42 9.65
N SER A 7 25.41 -66.78 8.49
CA SER A 7 24.36 -65.93 7.90
C SER A 7 24.65 -65.53 6.45
N SER A 8 24.01 -66.23 5.51
CA SER A 8 23.88 -65.84 4.12
C SER A 8 23.08 -64.54 4.00
N LYS A 9 23.71 -63.44 3.62
CA LYS A 9 22.98 -62.21 3.24
C LYS A 9 22.55 -62.30 1.78
N ALA A 10 21.42 -62.98 1.55
CA ALA A 10 20.66 -62.87 0.32
C ALA A 10 20.20 -61.41 0.17
N LEU A 11 20.77 -60.69 -0.79
CA LEU A 11 20.27 -59.39 -1.22
C LEU A 11 18.88 -59.61 -1.82
N LYS A 12 17.85 -59.35 -1.01
CA LYS A 12 16.46 -59.39 -1.43
C LYS A 12 16.22 -58.16 -2.29
N VAL A 13 16.47 -58.29 -3.59
CA VAL A 13 16.05 -57.31 -4.60
C VAL A 13 14.53 -57.26 -4.53
N LYS A 14 14.03 -56.27 -3.81
CA LYS A 14 12.61 -55.96 -3.73
C LYS A 14 12.18 -55.58 -5.14
N ARG A 15 11.44 -56.49 -5.77
CA ARG A 15 10.84 -56.31 -7.09
C ARG A 15 9.76 -55.24 -6.93
N GLU A 16 10.12 -53.98 -7.11
CA GLU A 16 9.17 -52.88 -7.05
C GLU A 16 8.28 -52.96 -8.30
N LEU A 17 6.98 -53.08 -8.09
CA LEU A 17 5.95 -53.19 -9.11
C LEU A 17 6.12 -52.09 -10.17
N GLY A 18 6.27 -52.52 -11.43
CA GLY A 18 6.22 -51.70 -12.63
C GLY A 18 4.81 -51.23 -12.97
N GLU A 19 4.02 -50.80 -11.98
CA GLU A 19 2.68 -50.23 -12.14
C GLU A 19 2.58 -48.87 -11.44
N ASN A 20 3.63 -48.05 -11.50
CA ASN A 20 3.57 -46.67 -11.04
C ASN A 20 3.26 -45.70 -12.17
N THR A 21 2.23 -46.00 -12.98
CA THR A 21 1.44 -44.91 -13.56
C THR A 21 0.12 -44.81 -12.78
N PRO A 22 0.14 -44.30 -11.53
CA PRO A 22 -1.10 -43.85 -10.95
C PRO A 22 -1.62 -42.73 -11.86
N LEU A 23 -2.92 -42.74 -12.11
CA LEU A 23 -3.69 -41.64 -12.65
C LEU A 23 -3.55 -40.42 -11.70
N LEU A 24 -2.37 -39.79 -11.66
CA LEU A 24 -2.09 -38.63 -10.83
C LEU A 24 -3.00 -37.50 -11.30
N SER A 25 -3.84 -37.01 -10.40
CA SER A 25 -4.69 -35.86 -10.68
C SER A 25 -3.84 -34.59 -10.86
N ASP A 26 -4.41 -33.59 -11.53
CA ASP A 26 -3.73 -32.29 -11.70
C ASP A 26 -3.43 -31.63 -10.34
N GLU A 27 -4.32 -31.79 -9.37
CA GLU A 27 -4.20 -31.19 -8.04
C GLU A 27 -3.09 -31.84 -7.22
N GLU A 28 -3.05 -33.16 -7.15
CA GLU A 28 -1.96 -33.89 -6.50
C GLU A 28 -0.62 -33.54 -7.16
N LEU A 29 -0.55 -33.56 -8.50
CA LEU A 29 0.69 -33.28 -9.24
C LEU A 29 1.22 -31.87 -8.99
N MET A 30 0.35 -30.87 -8.82
CA MET A 30 0.75 -29.52 -8.42
C MET A 30 1.29 -29.50 -6.99
N GLY A 31 0.61 -30.20 -6.07
CA GLY A 31 0.88 -30.25 -4.63
C GLY A 31 2.15 -31.02 -4.23
N LEU A 32 2.60 -32.01 -5.01
CA LEU A 32 3.82 -32.75 -4.70
C LEU A 32 5.02 -31.82 -4.51
N SER A 33 5.88 -32.06 -3.54
CA SER A 33 7.22 -31.48 -3.52
C SER A 33 8.08 -31.98 -4.70
N VAL A 34 9.27 -31.42 -4.88
CA VAL A 34 10.22 -31.94 -5.88
C VAL A 34 10.68 -33.36 -5.50
N ARG A 35 10.85 -33.63 -4.20
CA ARG A 35 11.29 -34.93 -3.69
C ARG A 35 10.24 -36.01 -3.94
N GLU A 36 8.97 -35.72 -3.64
CA GLU A 36 7.88 -36.68 -3.85
C GLU A 36 7.63 -36.91 -5.34
N LEU A 37 7.66 -35.85 -6.17
CA LEU A 37 7.60 -36.02 -7.62
C LEU A 37 8.72 -36.97 -8.10
N ASN A 38 9.96 -36.76 -7.67
CA ASN A 38 11.08 -37.61 -8.06
C ASN A 38 10.94 -39.05 -7.56
N HIS A 39 10.20 -39.30 -6.48
CA HIS A 39 9.86 -40.65 -6.04
C HIS A 39 8.87 -41.31 -7.02
N HIS A 40 7.78 -40.61 -7.37
CA HIS A 40 6.80 -41.08 -8.36
C HIS A 40 7.36 -41.28 -9.77
N LEU A 41 8.44 -40.58 -10.13
CA LEU A 41 9.10 -40.73 -11.42
C LEU A 41 10.00 -41.97 -11.53
N ARG A 42 10.26 -42.70 -10.43
CA ARG A 42 11.14 -43.88 -10.45
C ARG A 42 10.47 -45.03 -11.20
N GLY A 43 11.22 -45.68 -12.08
CA GLY A 43 10.73 -46.82 -12.86
C GLY A 43 9.91 -46.44 -14.10
N LEU A 44 9.63 -45.15 -14.33
CA LEU A 44 8.98 -44.66 -15.54
C LEU A 44 9.97 -44.55 -16.72
N SER A 45 9.44 -44.69 -17.93
CA SER A 45 10.22 -44.42 -19.15
C SER A 45 10.58 -42.93 -19.27
N LYS A 46 11.61 -42.63 -20.07
CA LYS A 46 12.04 -41.24 -20.30
C LYS A 46 10.91 -40.36 -20.84
N GLU A 47 10.08 -40.92 -21.72
CA GLU A 47 8.95 -40.22 -22.35
C GLU A 47 7.86 -39.90 -21.33
N GLU A 48 7.52 -40.84 -20.44
CA GLU A 48 6.54 -40.63 -19.38
C GLU A 48 7.02 -39.58 -18.36
N VAL A 49 8.32 -39.63 -18.00
CA VAL A 49 8.93 -38.62 -17.13
C VAL A 49 8.83 -37.23 -17.75
N ALA A 50 9.16 -37.09 -19.03
CA ALA A 50 9.06 -35.82 -19.75
C ALA A 50 7.61 -35.31 -19.79
N ARG A 51 6.66 -36.20 -20.11
CA ARG A 51 5.21 -35.89 -20.13
C ARG A 51 4.72 -35.40 -18.77
N LEU A 52 5.08 -36.07 -17.68
CA LEU A 52 4.62 -35.69 -16.33
C LEU A 52 5.22 -34.36 -15.87
N LYS A 53 6.52 -34.13 -16.14
CA LYS A 53 7.19 -32.86 -15.86
C LYS A 53 6.58 -31.71 -16.66
N GLN A 54 6.29 -31.93 -17.94
CA GLN A 54 5.67 -30.93 -18.80
C GLN A 54 4.25 -30.61 -18.34
N ARG A 55 3.43 -31.62 -18.03
CA ARG A 55 2.08 -31.44 -17.46
C ARG A 55 2.16 -30.60 -16.17
N ARG A 56 3.05 -30.94 -15.25
CA ARG A 56 3.26 -30.18 -14.01
C ARG A 56 3.66 -28.73 -14.27
N ARG A 57 4.55 -28.49 -15.24
CA ARG A 57 4.97 -27.12 -15.62
C ARG A 57 3.81 -26.31 -16.16
N THR A 58 3.00 -26.88 -17.06
CA THR A 58 1.81 -26.24 -17.61
C THR A 58 0.81 -25.87 -16.52
N LEU A 59 0.57 -26.76 -15.56
CA LEU A 59 -0.33 -26.52 -14.43
C LEU A 59 0.18 -25.39 -13.52
N LYS A 60 1.46 -25.40 -13.14
CA LYS A 60 2.05 -24.30 -12.36
C LYS A 60 1.99 -22.97 -13.09
N ASN A 61 2.29 -22.96 -14.39
CA ASN A 61 2.21 -21.75 -15.21
C ASN A 61 0.78 -21.20 -15.29
N ARG A 62 -0.24 -22.07 -15.31
CA ARG A 62 -1.65 -21.65 -15.21
C ARG A 62 -1.90 -20.91 -13.88
N GLY A 63 -1.42 -21.47 -12.77
CA GLY A 63 -1.50 -20.82 -11.45
C GLY A 63 -0.78 -19.47 -11.43
N TYR A 64 0.45 -19.40 -11.95
CA TYR A 64 1.21 -18.15 -12.03
C TYR A 64 0.53 -17.08 -12.87
N ALA A 65 -0.14 -17.45 -13.98
CA ALA A 65 -0.91 -16.51 -14.78
C ALA A 65 -2.10 -15.94 -14.00
N ALA A 66 -2.83 -16.78 -13.25
CA ALA A 66 -3.93 -16.33 -12.39
C ALA A 66 -3.42 -15.39 -11.29
N SER A 67 -2.38 -15.78 -10.56
CA SER A 67 -1.76 -14.94 -9.52
C SER A 67 -1.20 -13.63 -10.07
N CYS A 68 -0.66 -13.63 -11.30
CA CYS A 68 -0.17 -12.41 -11.96
C CYS A 68 -1.32 -11.43 -12.23
N ARG A 69 -2.48 -11.92 -12.70
CA ARG A 69 -3.67 -11.10 -12.91
C ARG A 69 -4.15 -10.48 -11.60
N VAL A 70 -4.27 -11.30 -10.54
CA VAL A 70 -4.67 -10.82 -9.21
C VAL A 70 -3.71 -9.75 -8.70
N LYS A 71 -2.39 -10.02 -8.71
CA LYS A 71 -1.38 -9.03 -8.28
C LYS A 71 -1.48 -7.71 -9.04
N ARG A 72 -1.71 -7.76 -10.36
CA ARG A 72 -1.84 -6.56 -11.19
C ARG A 72 -3.09 -5.74 -10.82
N VAL A 73 -4.21 -6.42 -10.61
CA VAL A 73 -5.47 -5.77 -10.22
C VAL A 73 -5.32 -5.12 -8.84
N CYS A 74 -4.84 -5.87 -7.85
CA CYS A 74 -4.61 -5.32 -6.51
C CYS A 74 -3.61 -4.15 -6.52
N GLN A 75 -2.53 -4.25 -7.30
CA GLN A 75 -1.57 -3.14 -7.44
C GLN A 75 -2.20 -1.89 -8.05
N LYS A 76 -3.07 -2.05 -9.06
CA LYS A 76 -3.80 -0.94 -9.65
C LYS A 76 -4.75 -0.29 -8.65
N GLU A 77 -5.51 -1.10 -7.91
CA GLU A 77 -6.45 -0.63 -6.89
C GLU A 77 -5.73 0.13 -5.77
N GLU A 78 -4.61 -0.40 -5.29
CA GLU A 78 -3.77 0.28 -4.29
C GLU A 78 -3.25 1.63 -4.80
N LEU A 79 -2.75 1.70 -6.04
CA LEU A 79 -2.34 2.96 -6.64
C LEU A 79 -3.51 3.96 -6.78
N GLN A 80 -4.71 3.48 -7.11
CA GLN A 80 -5.90 4.33 -7.19
C GLN A 80 -6.30 4.88 -5.82
N LYS A 81 -6.21 4.06 -4.77
CA LYS A 81 -6.45 4.46 -3.40
C LYS A 81 -5.44 5.53 -2.95
N GLN A 82 -4.15 5.30 -3.18
CA GLN A 82 -3.09 6.27 -2.88
C GLN A 82 -3.29 7.59 -3.61
N LYS A 83 -3.69 7.54 -4.89
CA LYS A 83 -4.03 8.74 -5.66
C LYS A 83 -5.16 9.53 -5.00
N MET A 84 -6.26 8.86 -4.62
CA MET A 84 -7.40 9.52 -3.97
C MET A 84 -7.03 10.13 -2.62
N GLU A 85 -6.22 9.44 -1.82
CA GLU A 85 -5.72 9.95 -0.53
C GLU A 85 -4.88 11.21 -0.72
N LEU A 86 -3.99 11.22 -1.72
CA LEU A 86 -3.17 12.39 -2.04
C LEU A 86 -4.01 13.56 -2.57
N GLU A 87 -4.99 13.31 -3.45
CA GLU A 87 -5.91 14.34 -3.95
C GLU A 87 -6.69 14.98 -2.78
N TRP A 88 -7.18 14.16 -1.84
CA TRP A 88 -7.87 14.65 -0.65
C TRP A 88 -6.97 15.51 0.25
N GLU A 89 -5.72 15.10 0.48
CA GLU A 89 -4.79 15.86 1.32
C GLU A 89 -4.40 17.19 0.67
N VAL A 90 -4.21 17.22 -0.66
CA VAL A 90 -3.99 18.47 -1.41
C VAL A 90 -5.16 19.42 -1.24
N ASP A 91 -6.39 18.94 -1.41
CA ASP A 91 -7.59 19.77 -1.25
C ASP A 91 -7.75 20.29 0.17
N LYS A 92 -7.44 19.45 1.17
CA LYS A 92 -7.45 19.85 2.59
C LYS A 92 -6.43 20.96 2.85
N LEU A 93 -5.17 20.76 2.45
CA LEU A 93 -4.11 21.75 2.63
C LEU A 93 -4.40 23.04 1.87
N ALA A 94 -5.01 22.97 0.68
CA ALA A 94 -5.41 24.16 -0.07
C ALA A 94 -6.46 24.98 0.68
N ARG A 95 -7.47 24.34 1.30
CA ARG A 95 -8.46 25.02 2.14
C ARG A 95 -7.84 25.65 3.38
N GLU A 96 -6.98 24.91 4.08
CA GLU A 96 -6.28 25.40 5.28
C GLU A 96 -5.37 26.59 4.93
N ASN A 97 -4.66 26.53 3.81
CA ASN A 97 -3.82 27.63 3.34
C ASN A 97 -4.64 28.88 2.99
N ALA A 98 -5.77 28.71 2.29
CA ALA A 98 -6.67 29.83 1.99
C ALA A 98 -7.22 30.50 3.26
N ALA A 99 -7.60 29.71 4.27
CA ALA A 99 -8.05 30.23 5.56
C ALA A 99 -6.94 31.01 6.28
N MET A 100 -5.73 30.46 6.35
CA MET A 100 -4.58 31.15 6.96
C MET A 100 -4.23 32.45 6.25
N ARG A 101 -4.31 32.50 4.91
CA ARG A 101 -4.08 33.73 4.15
C ARG A 101 -5.10 34.81 4.50
N LEU A 102 -6.38 34.45 4.61
CA LEU A 102 -7.44 35.38 5.01
C LEU A 102 -7.22 35.93 6.42
N GLU A 103 -6.80 35.09 7.35
CA GLU A 103 -6.45 35.51 8.72
C GLU A 103 -5.26 36.47 8.73
N LEU A 104 -4.21 36.18 7.95
CA LEU A 104 -3.05 37.04 7.81
C LEU A 104 -3.42 38.41 7.22
N ASP A 105 -4.23 38.45 6.18
CA ASP A 105 -4.66 39.70 5.55
C ASP A 105 -5.54 40.53 6.51
N THR A 106 -6.41 39.86 7.27
CA THR A 106 -7.19 40.51 8.34
C THR A 106 -6.28 41.12 9.41
N LEU A 107 -5.25 40.39 9.84
CA LEU A 107 -4.32 40.86 10.86
C LEU A 107 -3.45 42.01 10.35
N ARG A 108 -3.00 41.95 9.09
CA ARG A 108 -2.27 43.03 8.42
C ARG A 108 -3.11 44.30 8.36
N GLY A 109 -4.38 44.21 7.94
CA GLY A 109 -5.27 45.36 7.92
C GLY A 109 -5.46 46.01 9.30
N LYS A 110 -5.59 45.20 10.36
CA LYS A 110 -5.63 45.71 11.74
C LYS A 110 -4.33 46.41 12.15
N TYR A 111 -3.19 45.83 11.80
CA TYR A 111 -1.88 46.40 12.09
C TYR A 111 -1.65 47.73 11.35
N GLU A 112 -1.99 47.80 10.07
CA GLU A 112 -1.89 49.03 9.27
C GLU A 112 -2.78 50.14 9.81
N ALA A 113 -4.03 49.83 10.21
CA ALA A 113 -4.92 50.79 10.82
C ALA A 113 -4.33 51.36 12.13
N LEU A 114 -3.76 50.50 12.98
CA LEU A 114 -3.10 50.92 14.22
C LEU A 114 -1.85 51.76 13.96
N GLN A 115 -1.05 51.38 12.96
CA GLN A 115 0.14 52.12 12.57
C GLN A 115 -0.22 53.50 12.01
N GLY A 116 -1.26 53.57 11.16
CA GLY A 116 -1.80 54.83 10.64
C GLY A 116 -2.26 55.75 11.76
N PHE A 117 -3.00 55.22 12.75
CA PHE A 117 -3.40 55.97 13.94
C PHE A 117 -2.20 56.52 14.71
N ALA A 118 -1.20 55.68 15.00
CA ALA A 118 0.01 56.09 15.72
C ALA A 118 0.77 57.21 15.01
N ARG A 119 0.89 57.15 13.67
CA ARG A 119 1.52 58.22 12.87
C ARG A 119 0.74 59.54 12.95
N THR A 120 -0.59 59.49 12.85
CA THR A 120 -1.44 60.68 12.98
C THR A 120 -1.28 61.35 14.34
N VAL A 121 -1.32 60.55 15.42
CA VAL A 121 -1.10 61.06 16.79
C VAL A 121 0.30 61.66 16.97
N ALA A 122 1.34 61.03 16.40
CA ALA A 122 2.71 61.54 16.46
C ALA A 122 2.90 62.85 15.69
N ALA A 123 2.24 62.99 14.52
CA ALA A 123 2.41 64.16 13.65
C ALA A 123 1.56 65.37 14.08
N HIS A 124 0.36 65.15 14.63
CA HIS A 124 -0.63 66.22 14.90
C HIS A 124 -0.91 66.40 16.39
N GLY A 125 -0.18 65.69 17.26
CA GLY A 125 -0.47 65.61 18.69
C GLY A 125 -1.69 64.73 18.99
N PRO A 126 -1.94 64.39 20.26
CA PRO A 126 -3.15 63.66 20.63
C PRO A 126 -4.37 64.49 20.22
N PRO A 127 -5.33 63.93 19.46
CA PRO A 127 -6.49 64.69 19.05
C PRO A 127 -7.25 65.15 20.29
N ALA A 128 -7.45 66.46 20.41
CA ALA A 128 -8.16 67.04 21.53
C ALA A 128 -9.58 66.47 21.56
N LYS A 129 -9.83 65.57 22.52
CA LYS A 129 -11.12 64.92 22.82
C LYS A 129 -11.69 64.08 21.66
N VAL A 130 -11.08 62.92 21.39
CA VAL A 130 -11.82 61.82 20.75
C VAL A 130 -12.20 60.83 21.84
N ALA A 131 -13.50 60.68 22.08
CA ALA A 131 -14.04 59.68 22.99
C ALA A 131 -13.46 58.31 22.67
N THR A 132 -12.94 57.62 23.70
CA THR A 132 -12.37 56.27 23.67
C THR A 132 -13.28 55.23 22.99
N ALA A 133 -14.57 55.54 22.80
CA ALA A 133 -15.53 54.77 22.01
C ALA A 133 -15.23 54.70 20.50
N SER A 134 -14.47 55.63 19.90
CA SER A 134 -14.27 55.66 18.44
C SER A 134 -13.26 54.63 17.93
N VAL A 135 -12.26 54.28 18.74
CA VAL A 135 -11.23 53.28 18.38
C VAL A 135 -11.83 51.87 18.30
N ILE A 136 -12.80 51.56 19.17
CA ILE A 136 -13.49 50.27 19.20
C ILE A 136 -14.41 50.08 17.96
N THR A 137 -15.00 51.17 17.44
CA THR A 137 -15.96 51.11 16.33
C THR A 137 -15.29 50.92 14.96
N ILE A 138 -14.10 51.48 14.74
CA ILE A 138 -13.35 51.31 13.47
C ILE A 138 -12.88 49.86 13.32
N VAL A 139 -12.42 49.22 14.40
CA VAL A 139 -12.01 47.81 14.38
C VAL A 139 -13.23 46.88 14.17
N LYS A 140 -14.40 47.26 14.69
CA LYS A 140 -15.62 46.43 14.65
C LYS A 140 -16.39 46.52 13.32
N SER A 141 -16.33 47.66 12.62
CA SER A 141 -17.00 47.85 11.32
C SER A 141 -16.28 47.13 10.17
N SER A 142 -14.95 47.08 10.18
CA SER A 142 -14.17 46.29 9.21
C SER A 142 -14.36 44.77 9.42
N ALA A 143 -14.55 44.33 10.67
CA ALA A 143 -14.84 42.92 10.97
C ALA A 143 -16.25 42.48 10.52
N ASN A 144 -17.23 43.41 10.46
CA ASN A 144 -18.61 43.09 10.07
C ASN A 144 -18.84 43.09 8.54
N GLN A 145 -18.00 43.78 7.75
CA GLN A 145 -18.08 43.73 6.29
C GLN A 145 -17.52 42.42 5.70
N ALA A 146 -16.53 41.80 6.36
CA ALA A 146 -15.95 40.53 5.92
C ALA A 146 -16.84 39.30 6.21
N ALA A 147 -17.94 39.45 6.95
CA ALA A 147 -18.85 38.36 7.32
C ALA A 147 -20.04 38.20 6.34
N TYR A 148 -20.19 39.08 5.34
CA TYR A 148 -21.32 39.09 4.40
C TYR A 148 -20.92 39.12 2.91
N SER A 149 -19.75 38.56 2.57
CA SER A 149 -19.27 38.36 1.19
C SER A 149 -18.51 37.05 1.11
#